data_AF-A0A1B8TSF9-F1
#
_entry.id   AF-A0A1B8TSF9-F1
#
_cell.length_a   1.000
_cell.length_b   1.000
_cell.length_c   1.000
_cell.angle_alpha   90.00
_cell.angle_beta   90.00
_cell.angle_gamma   90.00
#
_symmetry.space_group_name_H-M   'P 1'
#
loop_
_entity.id
_entity.type
_entity.pdbx_description
1 polymer ?
#
loop_
_entity_poly.entity_id
_entity_poly.type
_entity_poly.pdbx_seq_one_letter_code
_entity_poly.pdbx_strand_id
1 'polypeptide(L)'
;MKNYFLLIFALTSLLSHSQYNNGMRNQRQRQMNQTPRQAPEPKYEIEKYLGILIYDIEKYAKKSSIKLSSEEGKKFSEVLTKFNKKLKDFRRINSFTLNSTREMVENFQKNAQKSGDFSERANIQKKMTENLKPISETLRIYDKELDTTMQEILSEKQYKKWIKYNRKNYKVFPKDDVENEEKEN
;
A
#
# COMPACT_ATOMS: atom_id res chain seq x y z
N MET A 1 -10.73 -22.77 56.94
CA MET A 1 -10.91 -22.83 55.47
C MET A 1 -11.61 -21.57 55.01
N LYS A 2 -10.86 -20.70 54.33
CA LYS A 2 -11.29 -19.80 53.25
C LYS A 2 -12.38 -18.77 53.53
N ASN A 3 -11.92 -17.63 54.03
CA ASN A 3 -12.15 -16.29 53.48
C ASN A 3 -12.60 -16.31 52.00
N TYR A 4 -13.88 -16.14 51.67
CA TYR A 4 -14.32 -15.64 50.34
C TYR A 4 -15.69 -14.92 50.33
N PHE A 5 -16.32 -14.62 51.47
CA PHE A 5 -17.64 -13.98 51.41
C PHE A 5 -17.63 -12.46 51.19
N LEU A 6 -16.47 -11.78 51.34
CA LEU A 6 -16.32 -10.34 51.08
C LEU A 6 -15.70 -10.02 49.71
N LEU A 7 -15.46 -11.02 48.86
CA LEU A 7 -14.83 -10.83 47.53
C LEU A 7 -15.84 -10.89 46.36
N ILE A 8 -17.12 -11.16 46.64
CA ILE A 8 -18.16 -11.25 45.60
C ILE A 8 -18.92 -9.92 45.44
N PHE A 9 -18.87 -9.03 46.44
CA PHE A 9 -19.58 -7.73 46.40
C PHE A 9 -18.80 -6.59 45.71
N ALA A 10 -17.52 -6.80 45.38
CA ALA A 10 -16.65 -5.79 44.76
C ALA A 10 -16.47 -5.94 43.23
N LEU A 11 -17.09 -6.96 42.60
CA LEU A 11 -16.89 -7.26 41.17
C LEU A 11 -18.11 -6.94 40.28
N THR A 12 -19.23 -6.46 40.84
CA THR A 12 -20.45 -6.14 40.06
C THR A 12 -20.62 -4.65 39.74
N SER A 13 -19.77 -3.76 40.27
CA SER A 13 -19.91 -2.30 40.08
C SER A 13 -19.17 -1.73 38.86
N LEU A 14 -18.71 -2.56 37.92
CA LEU A 14 -18.03 -2.11 36.68
C LEU A 14 -18.73 -2.51 35.37
N LEU A 15 -20.03 -2.87 35.40
CA LEU A 15 -20.78 -3.21 34.18
C LEU A 15 -21.91 -2.23 33.83
N SER A 16 -21.88 -0.99 34.30
CA SER A 16 -22.98 -0.06 34.01
C SER A 16 -22.52 1.35 33.78
N HIS A 17 -21.76 1.60 32.70
CA HIS A 17 -21.71 2.90 32.01
C HIS A 17 -21.17 2.71 30.58
N SER A 18 -21.98 2.20 29.66
CA SER A 18 -21.79 2.48 28.24
C SER A 18 -23.07 2.27 27.43
N GLN A 19 -23.76 3.39 27.19
CA GLN A 19 -24.76 3.61 26.13
C GLN A 19 -26.08 2.83 26.36
N TYR A 20 -27.28 3.33 26.12
CA TYR A 20 -27.71 4.43 25.27
C TYR A 20 -29.21 4.66 25.54
N ASN A 21 -29.58 5.91 25.84
CA ASN A 21 -30.81 6.57 25.40
C ASN A 21 -32.08 5.70 25.27
N ASN A 22 -32.77 5.41 26.37
CA ASN A 22 -34.13 4.86 26.33
C ASN A 22 -35.16 6.00 26.24
N GLY A 23 -35.00 6.82 25.20
CA GLY A 23 -36.03 7.74 24.74
C GLY A 23 -36.95 6.97 23.81
N MET A 24 -38.09 6.54 24.32
CA MET A 24 -39.24 6.19 23.49
C MET A 24 -39.61 7.39 22.62
N ARG A 25 -39.00 7.48 21.44
CA ARG A 25 -39.44 8.34 20.36
C ARG A 25 -39.81 7.45 19.20
N ASN A 26 -41.12 7.39 18.99
CA ASN A 26 -41.76 7.11 17.72
C ASN A 26 -40.93 7.67 16.56
N GLN A 27 -40.08 6.84 15.99
CA GLN A 27 -39.62 6.97 14.63
C GLN A 27 -39.89 5.62 13.99
N ARG A 28 -41.08 5.52 13.40
CA ARG A 28 -41.29 4.72 12.21
C ARG A 28 -40.06 4.96 11.35
N GLN A 29 -39.16 3.96 11.29
CA GLN A 29 -38.11 3.93 10.30
C GLN A 29 -38.85 3.98 8.96
N ARG A 30 -38.96 5.18 8.39
CA ARG A 30 -39.04 5.33 6.96
C ARG A 30 -37.77 4.66 6.46
N GLN A 31 -37.84 3.37 6.15
CA GLN A 31 -36.93 2.77 5.20
C GLN A 31 -37.10 3.62 3.94
N MET A 32 -36.29 4.67 3.80
CA MET A 32 -36.02 5.21 2.50
C MET A 32 -35.53 4.01 1.71
N ASN A 33 -36.29 3.58 0.71
CA ASN A 33 -35.79 2.72 -0.34
C ASN A 33 -34.56 3.44 -0.90
N GLN A 34 -33.38 3.09 -0.37
CA GLN A 34 -32.15 3.47 -1.00
C GLN A 34 -32.21 2.74 -2.33
N THR A 35 -32.38 3.50 -3.40
CA THR A 35 -32.19 2.98 -4.75
C THR A 35 -30.89 2.19 -4.72
N PRO A 36 -30.86 0.91 -5.15
CA PRO A 36 -29.65 0.10 -5.11
C PRO A 36 -28.55 0.88 -5.83
N ARG A 37 -27.61 1.44 -5.07
CA ARG A 37 -26.43 2.06 -5.67
C ARG A 37 -25.64 0.90 -6.24
N GLN A 38 -25.49 0.88 -7.56
CA GLN A 38 -24.60 -0.07 -8.21
C GLN A 38 -23.23 0.07 -7.56
N ALA A 39 -22.64 -1.07 -7.18
CA ALA A 39 -21.27 -1.09 -6.72
C ALA A 39 -20.38 -0.51 -7.83
N PRO A 40 -19.39 0.34 -7.49
CA PRO A 40 -18.48 0.87 -8.49
C PRO A 40 -17.78 -0.27 -9.22
N GLU A 41 -17.52 -0.07 -10.52
CA GLU A 41 -16.76 -1.06 -11.28
C GLU A 41 -15.38 -1.27 -10.65
N PRO A 42 -14.88 -2.52 -10.59
CA PRO A 42 -13.55 -2.79 -10.08
C PRO A 42 -12.49 -2.06 -10.89
N LYS A 43 -11.56 -1.40 -10.20
CA LYS A 43 -10.39 -0.74 -10.79
C LYS A 43 -9.13 -1.22 -10.09
N TYR A 44 -8.40 -2.11 -10.75
CA TYR A 44 -7.21 -2.72 -10.16
C TYR A 44 -5.96 -1.88 -10.42
N GLU A 45 -5.37 -1.35 -9.35
CA GLU A 45 -4.17 -0.49 -9.39
C GLU A 45 -2.89 -1.34 -9.51
N ILE A 46 -2.65 -1.94 -10.68
CA ILE A 46 -1.50 -2.84 -10.90
C ILE A 46 -0.13 -2.16 -10.69
N GLU A 47 -0.02 -0.87 -11.04
CA GLU A 47 1.19 -0.09 -10.83
C GLU A 47 1.53 0.02 -9.34
N LYS A 48 0.51 0.19 -8.49
CA LYS A 48 0.68 0.28 -7.04
C LYS A 48 1.06 -1.07 -6.43
N TYR A 49 0.46 -2.16 -6.93
CA TYR A 49 0.87 -3.51 -6.53
C TYR A 49 2.36 -3.76 -6.79
N LEU A 50 2.86 -3.29 -7.94
CA LEU A 50 4.25 -3.40 -8.34
C LEU A 50 5.18 -2.33 -7.74
N GLY A 51 4.64 -1.35 -7.02
CA GLY A 51 5.41 -0.21 -6.53
C GLY A 51 5.98 0.69 -7.63
N ILE A 52 5.38 0.71 -8.83
CA ILE A 52 5.77 1.64 -9.90
C ILE A 52 5.30 3.04 -9.48
N LEU A 53 6.26 3.94 -9.27
CA LEU A 53 6.02 5.29 -8.76
C LEU A 53 6.84 6.29 -9.56
N ILE A 54 6.17 7.17 -10.30
CA ILE A 54 6.79 8.31 -10.97
C ILE A 54 6.87 9.46 -9.95
N TYR A 55 8.09 9.91 -9.68
CA TYR A 55 8.37 10.92 -8.68
C TYR A 55 8.02 12.32 -9.18
N ASP A 56 7.25 13.05 -8.38
CA ASP A 56 7.18 14.52 -8.44
C ASP A 56 8.39 15.10 -7.69
N ILE A 57 9.38 15.55 -8.45
CA ILE A 57 10.70 15.94 -7.91
C ILE A 57 10.56 17.09 -6.90
N GLU A 58 9.73 18.09 -7.18
CA GLU A 58 9.52 19.23 -6.29
C GLU A 58 8.87 18.81 -4.99
N LYS A 59 7.81 18.00 -5.07
CA LYS A 59 7.11 17.48 -3.90
C LYS A 59 8.01 16.61 -3.04
N TYR A 60 8.78 15.72 -3.66
CA TYR A 60 9.71 14.85 -2.94
C TYR A 60 10.87 15.63 -2.33
N ALA A 61 11.45 16.60 -3.02
CA ALA A 61 12.47 17.48 -2.47
C ALA A 61 11.95 18.23 -1.24
N LYS A 62 10.75 18.83 -1.33
CA LYS A 62 10.11 19.55 -0.21
C LYS A 62 9.88 18.63 1.00
N LYS A 63 9.36 17.42 0.79
CA LYS A 63 9.07 16.45 1.86
C LYS A 63 10.35 15.88 2.48
N SER A 64 11.43 15.78 1.71
CA SER A 64 12.75 15.35 2.16
C SER A 64 13.61 16.47 2.74
N SER A 65 13.13 17.72 2.73
CA SER A 65 13.90 18.91 3.14
C SER A 65 15.19 19.09 2.32
N ILE A 66 15.10 18.86 1.02
CA ILE A 66 16.17 19.06 0.05
C ILE A 66 15.90 20.38 -0.69
N LYS A 67 16.90 21.26 -0.74
CA LYS A 67 16.83 22.50 -1.52
C LYS A 67 17.30 22.21 -2.94
N LEU A 68 16.43 22.31 -3.94
CA LEU A 68 16.79 22.01 -5.34
C LEU A 68 17.90 22.90 -5.91
N SER A 69 18.14 24.06 -5.31
CA SER A 69 19.23 24.96 -5.69
C SER A 69 20.62 24.52 -5.18
N SER A 70 20.69 23.60 -4.20
CA SER A 70 21.98 23.09 -3.68
C SER A 70 22.61 22.09 -4.66
N GLU A 71 23.88 21.78 -4.46
CA GLU A 71 24.58 20.80 -5.29
C GLU A 71 23.92 19.41 -5.18
N GLU A 72 23.62 18.96 -3.96
CA GLU A 72 22.92 17.71 -3.69
C GLU A 72 21.48 17.74 -4.24
N GLY A 73 20.81 18.89 -4.17
CA GLY A 73 19.48 19.08 -4.73
C GLY A 73 19.44 18.94 -6.26
N LYS A 74 20.47 19.44 -6.95
CA LYS A 74 20.63 19.25 -8.39
C LYS A 74 20.87 17.77 -8.73
N LYS A 75 21.78 17.09 -8.01
CA LYS A 75 22.04 15.65 -8.17
C LYS A 75 20.77 14.82 -7.92
N PHE A 76 20.04 15.13 -6.85
CA PHE A 76 18.77 14.50 -6.51
C PHE A 76 17.74 14.63 -7.65
N SER A 77 17.59 15.84 -8.20
CA SER A 77 16.69 16.10 -9.33
C SER A 77 17.09 15.32 -10.57
N GLU A 78 18.38 15.28 -10.88
CA GLU A 78 18.90 14.55 -12.03
C GLU A 78 18.66 13.03 -11.92
N VAL A 79 18.98 12.45 -10.76
CA VAL A 79 18.78 11.02 -10.48
C VAL A 79 17.30 10.66 -10.63
N LEU A 80 16.39 11.43 -10.02
CA LEU A 80 14.95 11.16 -10.14
C LEU A 80 14.41 11.38 -11.56
N THR A 81 14.96 12.34 -12.31
CA THR A 81 14.58 12.55 -13.71
C THR A 81 14.95 11.33 -14.56
N LYS A 82 16.19 10.83 -14.42
CA LYS A 82 16.67 9.62 -15.10
C LYS A 82 15.86 8.40 -14.69
N PHE A 83 15.61 8.23 -13.39
CA PHE A 83 14.83 7.12 -12.85
C PHE A 83 13.38 7.15 -13.37
N ASN A 84 12.72 8.32 -13.37
CA ASN A 84 11.37 8.49 -13.90
C ASN A 84 11.30 8.14 -15.39
N LYS A 85 12.29 8.53 -16.19
CA LYS A 85 12.37 8.15 -17.60
C LYS A 85 12.50 6.63 -17.75
N LYS A 86 13.44 6.02 -17.01
CA LYS A 86 13.65 4.56 -16.97
C LYS A 86 12.35 3.82 -16.63
N LEU A 87 11.61 4.27 -15.60
CA LEU A 87 10.32 3.67 -15.24
C LEU A 87 9.22 3.86 -16.30
N LYS A 88 9.14 5.03 -16.94
CA LYS A 88 8.16 5.27 -18.02
C LYS A 88 8.41 4.37 -19.22
N ASP A 89 9.67 4.23 -19.62
CA ASP A 89 10.07 3.34 -20.71
C ASP A 89 9.81 1.87 -20.34
N PHE A 90 10.20 1.46 -19.13
CA PHE A 90 9.94 0.11 -18.61
C PHE A 90 8.45 -0.21 -18.58
N ARG A 91 7.61 0.72 -18.10
CA ARG A 91 6.15 0.58 -18.13
C ARG A 91 5.62 0.42 -19.55
N ARG A 92 6.12 1.20 -20.51
CA ARG A 92 5.70 1.11 -21.92
C ARG A 92 6.03 -0.27 -22.50
N ILE A 93 7.26 -0.75 -22.27
CA ILE A 93 7.72 -2.06 -22.74
C ILE A 93 6.84 -3.19 -22.18
N ASN A 94 6.48 -3.11 -20.90
CA ASN A 94 5.69 -4.14 -20.22
C ASN A 94 4.18 -3.90 -20.28
N SER A 95 3.72 -2.91 -21.04
CA SER A 95 2.32 -2.46 -21.03
C SER A 95 1.33 -3.57 -21.37
N PHE A 96 1.68 -4.47 -22.30
CA PHE A 96 0.85 -5.61 -22.66
C PHE A 96 0.60 -6.54 -21.46
N THR A 97 1.67 -6.99 -20.79
CA THR A 97 1.58 -7.87 -19.60
C THR A 97 0.85 -7.19 -18.45
N LEU A 98 1.10 -5.89 -18.25
CA LEU A 98 0.41 -5.11 -17.21
C LEU A 98 -1.09 -4.99 -17.48
N ASN A 99 -1.48 -4.67 -18.72
CA ASN A 99 -2.89 -4.50 -19.09
C ASN A 99 -3.65 -5.81 -19.07
N SER A 100 -3.11 -6.87 -19.68
CA SER A 100 -3.73 -8.20 -19.68
C SER A 100 -3.91 -8.75 -18.26
N THR A 101 -2.93 -8.55 -17.39
CA THR A 101 -3.03 -8.98 -15.98
C THR A 101 -4.05 -8.15 -15.20
N ARG A 102 -4.09 -6.82 -15.41
CA ARG A 102 -5.12 -5.95 -14.83
C ARG A 102 -6.52 -6.40 -15.25
N GLU A 103 -6.73 -6.63 -16.55
CA GLU A 103 -8.02 -7.05 -17.10
C GLU A 103 -8.45 -8.42 -16.57
N MET A 104 -7.53 -9.37 -16.42
CA MET A 104 -7.81 -10.65 -15.78
C MET A 104 -8.40 -10.46 -14.36
N VAL A 105 -7.78 -9.59 -13.55
CA VAL A 105 -8.21 -9.33 -12.18
C VAL A 105 -9.54 -8.57 -12.14
N GLU A 106 -9.69 -7.54 -12.96
CA GLU A 106 -10.93 -6.73 -13.02
C GLU A 106 -12.12 -7.56 -13.53
N ASN A 107 -11.90 -8.42 -14.53
CA ASN A 107 -12.94 -9.34 -15.02
C ASN A 107 -13.36 -10.35 -13.95
N PHE A 108 -12.39 -10.92 -13.22
CA PHE A 108 -12.70 -11.79 -12.08
C PHE A 108 -13.51 -11.04 -11.01
N GLN A 109 -13.07 -9.85 -10.60
CA GLN A 109 -13.77 -9.03 -9.61
C GLN A 109 -15.20 -8.69 -10.04
N LYS A 110 -15.39 -8.32 -11.32
CA LYS A 110 -16.70 -7.99 -11.89
C LYS A 110 -17.63 -9.20 -11.91
N ASN A 111 -17.11 -10.39 -12.24
CA ASN A 111 -17.89 -11.62 -12.22
C ASN A 111 -18.25 -12.03 -10.80
N ALA A 112 -17.27 -12.03 -9.88
CA ALA A 112 -17.48 -12.37 -8.48
C ALA A 112 -18.48 -11.43 -7.79
N GLN A 113 -18.46 -10.13 -8.11
CA GLN A 113 -19.46 -9.17 -7.63
C GLN A 113 -20.89 -9.48 -8.11
N LYS A 114 -21.04 -10.04 -9.32
CA LYS A 114 -22.34 -10.39 -9.90
C LYS A 114 -22.86 -11.73 -9.41
N SER A 115 -22.00 -12.75 -9.37
CA SER A 115 -22.37 -14.13 -9.03
C SER A 115 -22.29 -14.44 -7.54
N GLY A 116 -21.51 -13.67 -6.78
CA GLY A 116 -21.15 -14.00 -5.40
C GLY A 116 -20.12 -15.13 -5.30
N ASP A 117 -19.58 -15.62 -6.42
CA ASP A 117 -18.61 -16.71 -6.45
C ASP A 117 -17.18 -16.19 -6.40
N PHE A 118 -16.45 -16.60 -5.36
CA PHE A 118 -15.04 -16.24 -5.12
C PHE A 118 -14.10 -17.45 -5.13
N SER A 119 -14.57 -18.63 -5.56
CA SER A 119 -13.81 -19.88 -5.55
C SER A 119 -12.47 -19.76 -6.31
N GLU A 120 -12.47 -19.05 -7.44
CA GLU A 120 -11.30 -18.87 -8.30
C GLU A 120 -10.28 -17.83 -7.80
N ARG A 121 -10.53 -17.17 -6.66
CA ARG A 121 -9.68 -16.07 -6.16
C ARG A 121 -8.21 -16.49 -6.04
N ALA A 122 -7.94 -17.67 -5.49
CA ALA A 122 -6.58 -18.16 -5.28
C ALA A 122 -5.85 -18.39 -6.61
N ASN A 123 -6.54 -18.96 -7.61
CA ASN A 123 -6.00 -19.21 -8.94
C ASN A 123 -5.68 -17.89 -9.67
N ILE A 124 -6.57 -16.90 -9.57
CA ILE A 124 -6.35 -15.56 -10.16
C ILE A 124 -5.15 -14.87 -9.50
N GLN A 125 -5.04 -14.93 -8.17
CA GLN A 125 -3.89 -14.34 -7.46
C GLN A 125 -2.57 -15.02 -7.82
N LYS A 126 -2.56 -16.35 -7.98
CA LYS A 126 -1.39 -17.12 -8.40
C LYS A 126 -0.95 -16.71 -9.81
N LYS A 127 -1.87 -16.74 -10.78
CA LYS A 127 -1.59 -16.32 -12.18
C LYS A 127 -1.10 -14.88 -12.26
N MET A 128 -1.71 -13.96 -11.51
CA MET A 128 -1.25 -12.57 -11.42
C MET A 128 0.20 -12.50 -10.91
N THR A 129 0.52 -13.21 -9.84
CA THR A 129 1.87 -13.24 -9.28
C THR A 129 2.88 -13.80 -10.28
N GLU A 130 2.55 -14.90 -10.96
CA GLU A 130 3.41 -15.53 -11.98
C GLU A 130 3.66 -14.61 -13.17
N ASN A 131 2.62 -13.99 -13.72
CA ASN A 131 2.72 -13.04 -14.84
C ASN A 131 3.60 -11.83 -14.50
N LEU A 132 3.51 -11.36 -13.25
CA LEU A 132 4.18 -10.14 -12.79
C LEU A 132 5.56 -10.40 -12.19
N LYS A 133 5.93 -11.65 -11.90
CA LYS A 133 7.21 -12.01 -11.30
C LYS A 133 8.42 -11.37 -12.00
N PRO A 134 8.64 -11.55 -13.33
CA PRO A 134 9.81 -10.98 -14.00
C PRO A 134 9.83 -9.44 -13.96
N ILE A 135 8.65 -8.82 -14.00
CA ILE A 135 8.51 -7.36 -13.91
C ILE A 135 8.90 -6.90 -12.50
N SER A 136 8.39 -7.59 -11.47
CA SER A 136 8.65 -7.25 -10.06
C SER A 136 10.12 -7.43 -9.68
N GLU A 137 10.79 -8.47 -10.18
CA GLU A 137 12.22 -8.71 -9.95
C GLU A 137 13.08 -7.61 -10.57
N THR A 138 12.76 -7.21 -11.81
CA THR A 138 13.46 -6.10 -12.46
C THR A 138 13.26 -4.78 -11.72
N LEU A 139 12.03 -4.50 -11.24
CA LEU A 139 11.75 -3.31 -10.45
C LEU A 139 12.51 -3.29 -9.13
N ARG A 140 12.68 -4.44 -8.45
CA ARG A 140 13.48 -4.52 -7.22
C ARG A 140 14.95 -4.12 -7.46
N ILE A 141 15.52 -4.50 -8.60
CA ILE A 141 16.87 -4.09 -8.99
C ILE A 141 16.93 -2.57 -9.15
N TYR A 142 15.99 -1.98 -9.89
CA TYR A 142 15.95 -0.53 -10.10
C TYR A 142 15.78 0.23 -8.79
N ASP A 143 14.97 -0.30 -7.88
CA ASP A 143 14.72 0.30 -6.58
C ASP A 143 15.94 0.23 -5.67
N LYS A 144 16.69 -0.87 -5.72
CA LYS A 144 17.95 -1.01 -4.98
C LYS A 144 19.00 -0.02 -5.51
N GLU A 145 19.16 0.08 -6.83
CA GLU A 145 20.05 1.07 -7.46
C GLU A 145 19.70 2.50 -7.03
N LEU A 146 18.40 2.85 -7.04
CA LEU A 146 17.93 4.15 -6.61
C LEU A 146 18.21 4.39 -5.12
N ASP A 147 17.99 3.39 -4.27
CA ASP A 147 18.21 3.49 -2.83
C ASP A 147 19.69 3.76 -2.51
N THR A 148 20.59 2.95 -3.08
CA THR A 148 22.04 3.12 -2.91
C THR A 148 22.49 4.50 -3.37
N THR A 149 22.05 4.94 -4.56
CA THR A 149 22.39 6.27 -5.08
C THR A 149 21.87 7.38 -4.14
N MET A 150 20.68 7.21 -3.57
CA MET A 150 20.08 8.20 -2.66
C MET A 150 20.78 8.24 -1.30
N GLN A 151 21.28 7.10 -0.80
CA GLN A 151 22.10 7.05 0.41
C GLN A 151 23.42 7.81 0.24
N GLU A 152 24.04 7.73 -0.93
CA GLU A 152 25.31 8.40 -1.23
C GLU A 152 25.18 9.92 -1.36
N ILE A 153 24.11 10.41 -1.98
CA ILE A 153 23.97 11.85 -2.28
C ILE A 153 23.26 12.65 -1.18
N LEU A 154 22.48 11.99 -0.31
CA LEU A 154 21.68 12.67 0.70
C LEU A 154 22.32 12.56 2.08
N SER A 155 22.20 13.63 2.88
CA SER A 155 22.51 13.52 4.31
C SER A 155 21.58 12.50 4.98
N GLU A 156 22.04 11.88 6.06
CA GLU A 156 21.27 10.87 6.81
C GLU A 156 19.85 11.36 7.18
N LYS A 157 19.72 12.63 7.59
CA LYS A 157 18.42 13.25 7.93
C LYS A 157 17.50 13.38 6.71
N GLN A 158 18.05 13.74 5.55
CA GLN A 158 17.29 13.87 4.30
C GLN A 158 16.89 12.50 3.76
N TYR A 159 17.82 11.54 3.76
CA TYR A 159 17.57 10.17 3.36
C TYR A 159 16.46 9.52 4.20
N LYS A 160 16.52 9.64 5.53
CA LYS A 160 15.45 9.16 6.43
C LYS A 160 14.08 9.75 6.10
N LYS A 161 14.01 11.05 5.78
CA LYS A 161 12.76 11.71 5.37
C LYS A 161 12.28 11.23 4.00
N TRP A 162 13.19 11.03 3.05
CA TRP A 162 12.91 10.51 1.72
C TRP A 162 12.33 9.09 1.79
N ILE A 163 12.96 8.17 2.52
CA ILE A 163 12.46 6.81 2.77
C ILE A 163 11.10 6.83 3.45
N LYS A 164 10.92 7.66 4.49
CA LYS A 164 9.64 7.79 5.19
C LYS A 164 8.53 8.24 4.26
N TYR A 165 8.82 9.16 3.35
CA TYR A 165 7.83 9.65 2.39
C TYR A 165 7.54 8.63 1.28
N ASN A 166 8.54 7.87 0.83
CA ASN A 166 8.36 6.77 -0.11
C ASN A 166 7.46 5.66 0.42
N ARG A 167 7.67 5.22 1.67
CA ARG A 167 6.84 4.20 2.31
C ARG A 167 5.36 4.61 2.39
N LYS A 168 5.07 5.91 2.55
CA LYS A 168 3.69 6.43 2.52
C LYS A 168 3.03 6.34 1.14
N ASN A 169 3.82 6.29 0.08
CA ASN A 169 3.35 6.20 -1.31
C ASN A 169 3.56 4.77 -1.86
N TYR A 170 3.49 3.76 -1.01
CA TYR A 170 3.56 2.33 -1.36
C TYR A 170 4.89 1.88 -1.97
N LYS A 171 5.95 2.70 -1.83
CA LYS A 171 7.30 2.35 -2.26
C LYS A 171 8.09 1.80 -1.08
N VAL A 172 8.39 0.50 -1.14
CA VAL A 172 9.19 -0.19 -0.13
C VAL A 172 10.50 -0.59 -0.77
N PHE A 173 11.58 0.02 -0.32
CA PHE A 173 12.93 -0.42 -0.68
C PHE A 173 13.23 -1.72 0.08
N PRO A 174 13.85 -2.72 -0.57
CA PRO A 174 14.37 -3.88 0.13
C PRO A 174 15.20 -3.38 1.31
N LYS A 175 14.97 -3.94 2.50
CA LYS A 175 16.03 -3.85 3.51
C LYS A 175 17.14 -4.76 2.99
N ASP A 176 18.39 -4.41 3.24
CA ASP A 176 19.48 -5.34 2.92
C ASP A 176 19.19 -6.66 3.65
N ASP A 177 18.74 -7.66 2.90
CA ASP A 177 18.38 -8.98 3.41
C ASP A 177 19.63 -9.78 3.83
N VAL A 178 20.80 -9.14 3.88
CA VAL A 178 22.09 -9.73 4.29
C VAL A 178 22.09 -10.18 5.75
N GLU A 179 21.13 -9.75 6.58
CA GLU A 179 21.07 -10.12 8.01
C GLU A 179 20.11 -11.27 8.34
N ASN A 180 19.36 -11.81 7.36
CA ASN A 180 18.37 -12.86 7.61
C ASN A 180 18.72 -14.24 7.03
N GLU A 181 19.74 -14.36 6.18
CA GLU A 181 20.21 -15.68 5.71
C GLU A 181 21.18 -16.37 6.69
N GLU A 182 21.74 -15.66 7.68
CA GLU A 182 22.62 -16.26 8.71
C GLU A 182 21.88 -16.86 9.91
N LYS A 183 20.53 -16.85 9.92
CA LYS A 183 19.73 -17.41 11.03
C LYS A 183 18.96 -18.69 10.70
N GLU A 184 19.13 -19.23 9.50
CA GLU A 184 18.50 -20.49 9.07
C GLU A 184 19.49 -21.58 8.61
N ASN A 185 20.77 -21.48 8.99
CA ASN A 185 21.75 -22.57 8.85
C ASN A 185 22.11 -23.17 10.22
#